data_AF-A0A4Y2QFT8-F1
#
_entry.id   AF-A0A4Y2QFT8-F1
#
_cell.length_a   1.000
_cell.length_b   1.000
_cell.length_c   1.000
_cell.angle_alpha   90.00
_cell.angle_beta   90.00
_cell.angle_gamma   90.00
#
_symmetry.space_group_name_H-M   'P 1'
#
loop_
_entity.id
_entity.type
_entity.pdbx_description
1 polymer ?
#
loop_
_entity_poly.entity_id
_entity_poly.type
_entity_poly.pdbx_seq_one_letter_code
_entity_poly.pdbx_strand_id
1 'polypeptide(L)'
;MKKIFLCMLTDERPHIRQLSYKRILASRKHTPEGENVLRKFAVPVLNFIANDYIDMIDWKEPKHKRYEPPLTKILLDTEIETIAKTDKAPDTQIFKVP
;
A
#
# COMPACT_ATOMS: atom_id res chain seq x y z
N MET A 1 2.29 8.57 -4.08
CA MET A 1 2.86 7.20 -4.02
C MET A 1 1.77 6.12 -3.94
N LYS A 2 0.75 6.16 -4.82
CA LYS A 2 -0.46 5.32 -4.69
C LYS A 2 -0.28 3.87 -5.16
N LYS A 3 0.69 3.59 -6.05
CA LYS A 3 0.86 2.27 -6.66
C LYS A 3 1.77 1.32 -5.86
N ILE A 4 2.58 1.83 -4.94
CA ILE A 4 3.62 1.02 -4.28
C ILE A 4 3.03 0.01 -3.28
N PHE A 5 1.97 0.39 -2.54
CA PHE A 5 1.29 -0.55 -1.65
C PHE A 5 0.59 -1.67 -2.42
N LEU A 6 0.10 -1.38 -3.63
CA LEU A 6 -0.47 -2.41 -4.50
C LEU A 6 0.62 -3.39 -4.94
N CYS A 7 1.75 -2.89 -5.42
CA CYS A 7 2.90 -3.73 -5.80
C CYS A 7 3.41 -4.56 -4.62
N MET A 8 3.53 -3.98 -3.43
CA MET A 8 3.95 -4.71 -2.22
C MET A 8 2.94 -5.78 -1.80
N LEU A 9 1.65 -5.60 -2.09
CA LEU A 9 0.59 -6.57 -1.76
C LEU A 9 0.59 -7.76 -2.73
N THR A 10 1.01 -7.54 -3.98
CA THR A 10 1.16 -8.58 -5.02
C THR A 10 2.58 -9.11 -5.15
N ASP A 11 3.46 -8.77 -4.21
CA ASP A 11 4.84 -9.24 -4.20
C ASP A 11 4.89 -10.72 -3.79
N GLU A 12 5.77 -11.52 -4.38
CA GLU A 12 5.94 -12.94 -4.06
C GLU A 12 6.44 -13.18 -2.63
N ARG A 13 7.13 -12.20 -2.04
CA ARG A 13 7.74 -12.31 -0.73
C ARG A 13 6.70 -12.04 0.38
N PRO A 14 6.41 -13.02 1.26
CA PRO A 14 5.32 -12.89 2.24
C PRO A 14 5.55 -11.77 3.27
N HIS A 15 6.80 -11.49 3.63
CA HIS A 15 7.12 -10.41 4.57
C HIS A 15 6.79 -9.02 3.99
N ILE A 16 6.92 -8.83 2.69
CA ILE A 16 6.58 -7.59 1.98
C ILE A 16 5.06 -7.42 1.93
N ARG A 17 4.33 -8.48 1.59
CA ARG A 17 2.87 -8.47 1.58
C ARG A 17 2.28 -8.11 2.94
N GLN A 18 2.78 -8.74 4.00
CA GLN A 18 2.36 -8.42 5.37
C GLN A 18 2.66 -6.97 5.76
N LEU A 19 3.81 -6.44 5.32
CA LEU A 19 4.17 -5.04 5.54
C LEU A 19 3.22 -4.10 4.80
N SER A 20 2.81 -4.44 3.58
CA SER A 20 1.81 -3.70 2.81
C SER A 20 0.46 -3.66 3.53
N TYR A 21 -0.05 -4.81 3.95
CA TYR A 21 -1.32 -4.93 4.69
C TYR A 21 -1.35 -4.01 5.91
N LYS A 22 -0.33 -4.09 6.78
CA LYS A 22 -0.23 -3.24 7.97
C LYS A 22 -0.25 -1.75 7.63
N ARG A 23 0.41 -1.35 6.54
CA ARG A 23 0.50 0.05 6.10
C ARG A 23 -0.80 0.56 5.49
N ILE A 24 -1.51 -0.27 4.75
CA ILE A 24 -2.84 0.04 4.22
C ILE A 24 -3.80 0.30 5.38
N LEU A 25 -3.82 -0.59 6.38
CA LEU A 25 -4.67 -0.45 7.55
C LEU A 25 -4.33 0.82 8.37
N ALA A 26 -3.05 1.13 8.55
CA ALA A 26 -2.64 2.39 9.18
C ALA A 26 -3.11 3.62 8.38
N SER A 27 -3.05 3.56 7.05
CA SER A 27 -3.50 4.66 6.17
C SER A 27 -5.01 4.87 6.21
N ARG A 28 -5.80 3.80 6.39
CA ARG A 28 -7.25 3.88 6.65
C ARG A 28 -7.55 4.66 7.90
N LYS A 29 -6.92 4.30 9.03
CA LYS A 29 -7.10 4.97 10.32
C LYS A 29 -6.75 6.46 10.29
N HIS A 30 -5.78 6.85 9.46
CA HIS A 30 -5.36 8.25 9.30
C HIS A 30 -6.20 9.06 8.31
N THR A 31 -7.10 8.43 7.56
CA THR A 31 -7.97 9.11 6.59
C THR A 31 -9.40 9.12 7.16
N PRO A 32 -9.92 10.26 7.63
CA PRO A 32 -11.29 10.31 8.14
C PRO A 32 -12.29 9.95 7.03
N GLU A 33 -13.32 9.17 7.37
CA GLU A 33 -14.41 8.82 6.46
C GLU A 33 -15.11 10.10 5.98
N GLY A 34 -15.22 10.28 4.67
CA GLY A 34 -15.87 11.44 4.05
C GLY A 34 -14.95 12.60 3.65
N GLU A 35 -13.65 12.57 3.95
CA GLU A 35 -12.73 13.60 3.43
C GLU A 35 -12.46 13.39 1.93
N ASN A 36 -13.17 14.16 1.09
CA ASN A 36 -12.78 14.46 -0.29
C ASN A 36 -11.57 15.42 -0.33
N VAL A 37 -10.54 15.15 0.47
CA VAL A 37 -9.34 15.98 0.49
C VAL A 37 -8.54 15.71 -0.78
N LEU A 38 -8.29 16.79 -1.54
CA LEU A 38 -7.36 16.80 -2.65
C LEU A 38 -6.01 16.28 -2.16
N ARG A 39 -5.66 15.06 -2.60
CA ARG A 39 -4.41 14.42 -2.21
C ARG A 39 -3.26 15.13 -2.89
N LYS A 40 -2.55 16.00 -2.17
CA LYS A 40 -1.30 16.60 -2.65
C LYS A 40 -0.23 15.52 -2.76
N PHE A 41 0.35 15.39 -3.95
CA PHE A 41 1.50 14.51 -4.15
C PHE A 41 2.73 15.19 -3.56
N ALA A 42 3.24 14.64 -2.47
CA ALA A 42 4.56 14.98 -1.95
C ALA A 42 5.59 14.03 -2.55
N VAL A 43 6.69 14.60 -3.07
CA VAL A 43 7.85 13.81 -3.53
C VAL A 43 8.57 13.31 -2.27
N PRO A 44 8.69 11.98 -2.07
CA PRO A 44 9.46 11.45 -0.96
C PRO A 44 10.95 11.65 -1.18
N VAL A 45 11.71 11.75 -0.09
CA VAL A 45 13.15 11.56 -0.16
C VAL A 45 13.40 10.07 -0.43
N LEU A 46 14.11 9.78 -1.52
CA LEU A 46 14.45 8.40 -1.89
C LEU A 46 15.88 8.08 -1.42
N ASN A 47 16.02 6.92 -0.79
CA ASN A 47 17.32 6.36 -0.45
C ASN A 47 17.85 5.51 -1.62
N PHE A 48 18.71 6.10 -2.45
CA PHE A 48 19.33 5.40 -3.58
C PHE A 48 20.39 4.36 -3.17
N ILE A 49 20.81 4.34 -1.91
CA ILE A 49 21.77 3.35 -1.36
C ILE A 49 21.04 2.08 -0.90
N ALA A 50 19.71 2.09 -0.89
CA ALA A 50 18.91 0.94 -0.47
C ALA A 50 19.15 -0.28 -1.38
N ASN A 51 19.32 -1.45 -0.78
CA ASN A 51 19.43 -2.72 -1.49
C ASN A 51 18.08 -3.23 -2.00
N ASP A 52 16.99 -2.84 -1.34
CA ASP A 52 15.63 -3.24 -1.68
C ASP A 52 14.74 -2.00 -1.82
N TYR A 53 13.76 -2.07 -2.70
CA TYR A 53 12.81 -1.00 -2.96
C TYR A 53 11.97 -0.66 -1.73
N ILE A 54 11.84 -1.61 -0.79
CA ILE A 54 11.19 -1.38 0.50
C ILE A 54 11.95 -0.31 1.29
N ASP A 55 13.27 -0.34 1.27
CA ASP A 55 14.12 0.59 2.06
C ASP A 55 14.41 1.89 1.31
N MET A 56 14.01 1.96 0.03
CA MET A 56 14.17 3.14 -0.82
C MET A 56 13.32 4.32 -0.35
N ILE A 57 12.26 4.07 0.44
CA ILE A 57 11.38 5.12 0.98
C ILE A 57 11.47 5.10 2.50
N ASP A 58 11.71 6.26 3.11
CA ASP A 58 11.60 6.38 4.56
C ASP A 58 10.13 6.39 4.98
N TRP A 59 9.68 5.28 5.57
CA TRP A 59 8.30 5.10 6.04
C TRP A 59 8.02 5.74 7.38
N LYS A 60 9.06 6.21 8.09
CA LYS A 60 8.94 6.91 9.38
C LYS A 60 8.75 8.41 9.20
N GLU A 61 8.99 8.95 8.01
CA GLU A 61 8.93 10.38 7.78
C GLU A 61 7.48 10.91 7.92
N PRO A 62 7.18 11.75 8.94
CA PRO A 62 5.83 12.20 9.22
C PRO A 62 5.32 13.23 8.21
N LYS A 63 6.22 13.84 7.43
CA LYS A 63 5.88 14.85 6.41
C LYS A 63 5.09 14.26 5.24
N HIS A 64 5.17 12.94 5.03
CA HIS A 64 4.48 12.27 3.93
C HIS A 64 3.20 11.62 4.44
N LYS A 65 2.07 12.34 4.34
CA LYS A 65 0.74 11.76 4.59
C LYS A 65 0.51 10.61 3.61
N ARG A 66 0.46 9.39 4.16
CA ARG A 66 0.25 8.16 3.40
C ARG A 66 -1.24 7.98 3.20
N TYR A 67 -1.61 7.79 1.94
CA TYR A 67 -2.99 7.56 1.57
C TYR A 67 -3.13 6.15 1.02
N GLU A 68 -4.19 5.49 1.44
CA GLU A 68 -4.55 4.20 0.89
C GLU A 68 -4.80 4.30 -0.63
N PRO A 69 -4.36 3.31 -1.43
CA PRO A 69 -4.73 3.20 -2.83
C PRO A 69 -6.27 3.19 -2.99
N PRO A 70 -6.85 3.92 -3.96
CA PRO A 70 -8.29 3.86 -4.21
C PRO A 70 -8.81 2.44 -4.46
N LEU A 71 -7.97 1.59 -5.05
CA LEU A 71 -8.31 0.21 -5.39
C LEU A 71 -8.55 -0.65 -4.15
N THR A 72 -7.75 -0.45 -3.10
CA THR A 72 -7.92 -1.22 -1.87
C THR A 72 -9.10 -0.72 -1.05
N LYS A 73 -9.57 0.53 -1.21
CA LYS A 73 -10.79 1.03 -0.54
C LYS A 73 -12.05 0.21 -0.84
N ILE A 74 -12.09 -0.47 -1.98
CA ILE A 74 -13.21 -1.33 -2.37
C ILE A 74 -13.19 -2.66 -1.60
N LEU A 75 -12.00 -3.06 -1.12
CA LEU A 75 -11.77 -4.33 -0.41
C LEU A 75 -11.90 -4.15 1.10
N LEU A 76 -12.48 -5.15 1.75
CA LEU A 76 -12.53 -5.23 3.21
C LEU A 76 -11.16 -5.55 3.81
N ASP A 77 -10.92 -5.17 5.07
CA ASP A 77 -9.65 -5.45 5.76
C ASP A 77 -9.32 -6.95 5.77
N THR A 78 -10.35 -7.79 5.94
CA THR A 78 -10.23 -9.26 5.92
C THR A 78 -9.78 -9.79 4.57
N GLU A 79 -10.26 -9.22 3.46
CA GLU A 79 -9.85 -9.58 2.10
C GLU A 79 -8.40 -9.17 1.81
N ILE A 80 -7.98 -8.01 2.31
CA ILE A 80 -6.59 -7.57 2.16
C ILE A 80 -5.66 -8.49 2.97
N GLU A 81 -6.10 -8.96 4.14
CA GLU A 81 -5.36 -9.92 4.94
C GLU A 81 -5.25 -11.29 4.25
N THR A 82 -6.31 -11.78 3.62
CA THR A 82 -6.26 -13.04 2.87
C THR A 82 -5.33 -12.93 1.67
N ILE A 83 -5.31 -11.79 0.96
CA ILE A 83 -4.35 -11.52 -0.12
C ILE A 83 -2.92 -11.47 0.40
N ALA A 84 -2.70 -10.87 1.57
CA ALA A 84 -1.34 -10.78 2.11
C ALA A 84 -0.78 -12.16 2.50
N LYS A 85 -1.65 -13.07 2.96
CA LYS A 85 -1.31 -14.43 3.40
C LYS A 85 -1.24 -15.43 2.25
N THR A 86 -2.22 -15.37 1.35
CA THR A 86 -2.39 -16.27 0.23
C THR A 86 -1.93 -15.47 -0.98
N ASP A 87 -0.87 -15.89 -1.66
CA ASP A 87 -0.35 -15.23 -2.88
C ASP A 87 -1.34 -15.24 -4.07
N LYS A 88 -2.61 -15.45 -3.78
CA LYS A 88 -3.74 -15.45 -4.68
C LYS A 88 -4.47 -14.14 -4.45
N ALA A 89 -4.40 -13.25 -5.43
CA ALA A 89 -5.41 -12.22 -5.57
C ALA A 89 -6.80 -12.88 -5.55
N PRO A 90 -7.82 -12.30 -4.90
CA PRO A 90 -9.20 -12.76 -5.07
C PRO A 90 -9.52 -12.80 -6.57
N ASP A 91 -10.41 -13.69 -7.00
CA ASP A 91 -10.87 -13.87 -8.39
C ASP A 91 -11.57 -12.63 -9.00
N THR A 92 -11.30 -11.45 -8.47
CA THR A 92 -11.56 -10.18 -9.10
C THR A 92 -10.50 -9.96 -10.18
N GLN A 93 -10.96 -9.81 -11.43
CA GLN A 93 -10.14 -9.51 -12.62
C GLN A 93 -9.29 -8.21 -12.52
N ILE A 94 -9.30 -7.56 -11.37
CA ILE A 94 -8.75 -6.25 -11.05
C ILE A 94 -7.21 -6.26 -11.02
N PHE A 95 -6.58 -7.39 -10.71
CA PHE A 95 -5.12 -7.52 -10.58
C PHE A 95 -4.42 -8.05 -11.84
N LYS A 96 -5.16 -8.32 -12.94
CA LYS A 96 -4.55 -8.66 -14.23
C LYS A 96 -3.97 -7.39 -14.85
N VAL A 97 -2.67 -7.19 -14.68
CA VAL A 97 -1.89 -6.24 -15.47
C VAL A 97 -1.48 -6.97 -16.77
N PRO A 98 -1.63 -6.36 -17.96
CA PRO A 98 -1.15 -6.95 -19.21
C PRO A 98 0.37 -7.14 -19.24
#